data_AF-K9XQD3-F1
#
_entry.id   AF-K9XQD3-F1
#
_cell.length_a   1.000
_cell.length_b   1.000
_cell.length_c   1.000
_cell.angle_alpha   90.00
_cell.angle_beta   90.00
_cell.angle_gamma   90.00
#
_symmetry.space_group_name_H-M   'P 1'
#
loop_
_entity.id
_entity.type
_entity.pdbx_description
1 polymer ?
#
loop_
_entity_poly.entity_id
_entity_poly.type
_entity_poly.pdbx_seq_one_letter_code
_entity_poly.pdbx_strand_id
1 'polypeptide(L)'
;MISFESDQFSSSDELLKQLLFELQNSKKLFSQQQLLIARIVELILRSRPICRQFNGNIWGIYQEIYDQAKQQIFQSITQDGWQGKLDKINVSNWKNNLQKQTFKAILTDERLKQLGLEAQKAPPQSELRSYALTELIRAIQLSGKLCRPYQETFAPKFYQLLYEEAVVITFTYVCLHIELYDPERGKGKFMNWVNFRLEKAIIECRRKFNDSQSIELPNLKDLETINQPEITPLLSELLYRYIEEDVNQVFSQIHIRNRPDANFRAIALARFNGYSWEEIAENFQLTVSTLSRFYQRSCQKLAPLLKQEFQS
;
A
#
# COMPACT_ATOMS: atom_id res chain seq x y z
N MET A 1 -44.02 0.62 17.64
CA MET A 1 -43.09 -0.49 17.89
C MET A 1 -41.83 -0.18 17.09
N ILE A 2 -40.88 0.39 17.82
CA ILE A 2 -39.43 0.54 17.57
C ILE A 2 -38.99 0.90 16.15
N SER A 3 -38.88 2.21 15.96
CA SER A 3 -37.99 2.89 15.02
C SER A 3 -36.57 2.35 15.20
N PHE A 4 -35.99 1.79 14.14
CA PHE A 4 -34.55 1.54 14.09
C PHE A 4 -33.85 2.90 14.00
N GLU A 5 -33.25 3.32 15.11
CA GLU A 5 -32.25 4.37 15.14
C GLU A 5 -31.11 3.96 14.19
N SER A 6 -31.03 4.67 13.07
CA SER A 6 -29.86 4.66 12.21
C SER A 6 -28.73 5.35 12.98
N ASP A 7 -27.92 4.54 13.68
CA ASP A 7 -26.70 4.98 14.32
C ASP A 7 -25.85 5.76 13.30
N GLN A 8 -25.72 7.06 13.56
CA GLN A 8 -24.84 7.98 12.87
C GLN A 8 -23.39 7.53 13.10
N PHE A 9 -22.79 6.83 12.14
CA PHE A 9 -21.34 6.78 12.04
C PHE A 9 -20.85 8.17 11.62
N SER A 10 -20.78 9.09 12.58
CA SER A 10 -20.13 10.37 12.37
C SER A 10 -18.65 10.09 12.09
N SER A 11 -18.17 10.51 10.93
CA SER A 11 -16.78 10.30 10.51
C SER A 11 -15.83 10.86 11.59
N SER A 12 -14.68 10.21 11.83
CA SER A 12 -13.70 10.69 12.82
C SER A 12 -13.31 12.16 12.59
N ASP A 13 -13.41 12.64 11.35
CA ASP A 13 -13.15 14.02 10.98
C ASP A 13 -14.32 14.98 11.29
N GLU A 14 -15.57 14.48 11.33
CA GLU A 14 -16.75 15.24 11.78
C GLU A 14 -16.75 15.43 13.30
N LEU A 15 -16.47 14.37 14.06
CA LEU A 15 -16.30 14.47 15.51
C LEU A 15 -15.16 15.43 15.85
N LEU A 16 -14.05 15.34 15.09
CA LEU A 16 -12.95 16.28 15.22
C LEU A 16 -13.42 17.72 14.93
N LYS A 17 -14.11 17.99 13.82
CA LYS A 17 -14.71 19.32 13.53
C LYS A 17 -15.57 19.85 14.68
N GLN A 18 -16.45 19.02 15.25
CA GLN A 18 -17.33 19.41 16.34
C GLN A 18 -16.57 19.85 17.59
N LEU A 19 -15.55 19.08 18.00
CA LEU A 19 -14.75 19.42 19.18
C LEU A 19 -13.93 20.70 18.98
N LEU A 20 -13.48 20.97 17.75
CA LEU A 20 -12.74 22.18 17.41
C LEU A 20 -13.67 23.41 17.41
N PHE A 21 -14.92 23.24 16.95
CA PHE A 21 -15.97 24.26 17.08
C PHE A 21 -16.32 24.55 18.54
N GLU A 22 -16.44 23.50 19.36
CA GLU A 22 -16.67 23.63 20.79
C GLU A 22 -15.51 24.35 21.47
N LEU A 23 -14.26 24.05 21.10
CA LEU A 23 -13.08 24.72 21.63
C LEU A 23 -13.10 26.22 21.30
N GLN A 24 -13.39 26.58 20.05
CA GLN A 24 -13.39 27.96 19.58
C GLN A 24 -14.48 28.83 20.24
N ASN A 25 -15.67 28.26 20.48
CA ASN A 25 -16.81 29.01 21.01
C ASN A 25 -16.97 28.92 22.54
N SER A 26 -16.12 28.14 23.21
CA SER A 26 -16.25 27.90 24.65
C SER A 26 -15.69 29.05 25.50
N LYS A 27 -16.55 29.64 26.34
CA LYS A 27 -16.15 30.37 27.56
C LYS A 27 -16.01 29.41 28.75
N LYS A 28 -15.39 28.24 28.53
CA LYS A 28 -15.27 27.17 29.53
C LYS A 28 -14.18 27.48 30.54
N LEU A 29 -14.28 26.86 31.72
CA LEU A 29 -13.20 26.87 32.72
C LEU A 29 -11.93 26.26 32.12
N PHE A 30 -10.75 26.77 32.50
CA PHE A 30 -9.45 26.33 31.98
C PHE A 30 -9.26 24.80 32.03
N SER A 31 -9.71 24.15 33.11
CA SER A 31 -9.65 22.69 33.26
C SER A 31 -10.48 21.92 32.22
N GLN A 32 -11.65 22.44 31.85
CA GLN A 32 -12.51 21.83 30.84
C GLN A 32 -11.95 22.04 29.43
N GLN A 33 -11.29 23.17 29.17
CA GLN A 33 -10.58 23.40 27.91
C GLN A 33 -9.42 22.41 27.74
N GLN A 34 -8.65 22.14 28.80
CA GLN A 34 -7.58 21.14 28.76
C GLN A 34 -8.09 19.73 28.46
N LEU A 35 -9.20 19.31 29.07
CA LEU A 35 -9.83 18.01 28.78
C LEU A 35 -10.31 17.92 27.31
N LEU A 36 -10.88 19.01 26.79
CA LEU A 36 -11.32 19.08 25.39
C LEU A 36 -10.14 18.97 24.42
N ILE A 37 -9.05 19.70 24.68
CA ILE A 37 -7.81 19.61 23.87
C ILE A 37 -7.23 18.21 23.96
N ALA A 38 -7.19 17.59 25.14
CA ALA A 38 -6.69 16.21 25.30
C ALA A 38 -7.46 15.22 24.41
N ARG A 39 -8.80 15.33 24.36
CA ARG A 39 -9.64 14.50 23.49
C ARG A 39 -9.39 14.77 22.00
N ILE A 40 -9.19 16.02 21.61
CA ILE A 40 -8.83 16.40 20.23
C ILE A 40 -7.50 15.76 19.83
N VAL A 41 -6.48 15.87 20.69
CA VAL A 41 -5.15 15.28 20.46
C VAL A 41 -5.25 13.76 20.29
N GLU A 42 -6.06 13.08 21.10
CA GLU A 42 -6.27 11.64 20.99
C GLU A 42 -6.93 11.24 19.66
N LEU A 43 -7.91 12.02 19.19
CA LEU A 43 -8.53 11.79 17.88
C LEU A 43 -7.55 12.03 16.73
N ILE A 44 -6.74 13.09 16.79
CA ILE A 44 -5.68 13.37 15.82
C ILE A 44 -4.73 12.18 15.77
N LEU A 45 -4.24 11.73 16.93
CA LEU A 45 -3.28 10.63 17.03
C LEU A 45 -3.90 9.24 16.84
N ARG A 46 -5.23 9.11 16.66
CA ARG A 46 -5.86 7.80 16.40
C ARG A 46 -5.39 7.17 15.09
N SER A 47 -5.11 8.00 14.08
CA SER A 47 -4.65 7.58 12.74
C SER A 47 -3.14 7.32 12.62
N ARG A 48 -2.42 7.31 13.76
CA ARG A 48 -0.98 7.03 13.96
C ARG A 48 -0.15 6.84 12.68
N PRO A 49 0.57 7.88 12.21
CA PRO A 49 1.49 7.72 11.10
C PRO A 49 2.70 6.85 11.47
N ILE A 50 3.06 6.81 12.77
CA ILE A 50 4.08 5.96 13.39
C ILE A 50 3.67 5.64 14.84
N CYS A 51 4.34 4.69 15.48
CA CYS A 51 4.11 4.17 16.84
C CYS A 51 2.76 3.44 16.95
N ARG A 52 2.46 2.58 15.97
CA ARG A 52 1.26 1.72 16.02
C ARG A 52 1.36 0.75 17.20
N GLN A 53 0.23 0.37 17.77
CA GLN A 53 0.24 -0.66 18.82
C GLN A 53 0.66 -1.99 18.23
N PHE A 54 1.48 -2.73 18.97
CA PHE A 54 1.82 -4.11 18.70
C PHE A 54 1.41 -4.92 19.93
N ASN A 55 0.58 -5.94 19.73
CA ASN A 55 -0.07 -6.69 20.81
C ASN A 55 -0.80 -5.79 21.84
N GLY A 56 -1.42 -4.71 21.35
CA GLY A 56 -2.17 -3.75 22.17
C GLY A 56 -1.33 -2.68 22.87
N ASN A 57 0.00 -2.80 22.87
CA ASN A 57 0.89 -1.92 23.62
C ASN A 57 1.87 -1.13 22.72
N ILE A 58 2.40 -0.05 23.27
CA ILE A 58 3.58 0.67 22.77
C ILE A 58 4.57 0.67 23.93
N TRP A 59 5.86 0.51 23.68
CA TRP A 59 6.89 0.47 24.73
C TRP A 59 8.18 1.16 24.28
N GLY A 60 9.04 1.45 25.25
CA GLY A 60 10.37 2.01 25.04
C GLY A 60 10.35 3.27 24.18
N ILE A 61 11.22 3.31 23.17
CA ILE A 61 11.39 4.46 22.29
C ILE A 61 10.10 4.85 21.54
N TYR A 62 9.27 3.87 21.16
CA TYR A 62 8.02 4.13 20.45
C TYR A 62 7.03 4.88 21.35
N GLN A 63 7.00 4.54 22.64
CA GLN A 63 6.14 5.21 23.60
C GLN A 63 6.64 6.63 23.87
N GLU A 64 7.95 6.82 24.04
CA GLU A 64 8.54 8.15 24.22
C GLU A 64 8.24 9.08 23.04
N ILE A 65 8.37 8.60 21.80
CA ILE A 65 8.05 9.37 20.59
C ILE A 65 6.56 9.71 20.55
N TYR A 66 5.69 8.76 20.90
CA TYR A 66 4.24 8.97 20.94
C TYR A 66 3.84 10.01 21.99
N ASP A 67 4.39 9.90 23.21
CA ASP A 67 4.09 10.82 24.31
C ASP A 67 4.61 12.22 24.01
N GLN A 68 5.79 12.34 23.42
CA GLN A 68 6.34 13.61 22.95
C GLN A 68 5.46 14.24 21.86
N ALA A 69 4.92 13.43 20.93
CA ALA A 69 3.98 13.91 19.91
C ALA A 69 2.66 14.37 20.53
N LYS A 70 2.12 13.63 21.51
CA LYS A 70 0.93 14.02 22.28
C LYS A 70 1.13 15.38 22.94
N GLN A 71 2.26 15.58 23.62
CA GLN A 71 2.59 16.84 24.29
C GLN A 71 2.76 18.01 23.32
N GLN A 72 3.49 17.83 22.21
CA GLN A 72 3.71 18.91 21.24
C GLN A 72 2.42 19.35 20.54
N ILE A 73 1.55 18.41 20.14
CA ILE A 73 0.24 18.74 19.54
C ILE A 73 -0.63 19.46 20.57
N PHE A 74 -0.66 18.98 21.81
CA PHE A 74 -1.38 19.63 22.90
C PHE A 74 -0.92 21.07 23.11
N GLN A 75 0.41 21.29 23.15
CA GLN A 75 0.99 22.61 23.32
C GLN A 75 0.69 23.54 22.14
N SER A 76 0.81 23.08 20.89
CA SER A 76 0.48 23.89 19.71
C SER A 76 -0.99 24.33 19.74
N ILE A 77 -1.93 23.43 20.03
CA ILE A 77 -3.35 23.80 20.12
C ILE A 77 -3.62 24.78 21.27
N THR A 78 -2.88 24.66 22.38
CA THR A 78 -3.05 25.53 23.56
C THR A 78 -2.43 26.91 23.35
N GLN A 79 -1.21 26.99 22.80
CA GLN A 79 -0.43 28.21 22.69
C GLN A 79 -0.83 29.08 21.50
N ASP A 80 -1.11 28.48 20.35
CA ASP A 80 -1.48 29.24 19.16
C ASP A 80 -2.89 29.86 19.32
N GLY A 81 -3.67 29.31 20.26
CA GLY A 81 -5.11 29.46 20.28
C GLY A 81 -5.67 28.88 18.99
N TRP A 82 -6.75 28.11 19.04
CA TRP A 82 -7.43 27.81 17.79
C TRP A 82 -7.93 29.12 17.16
N GLN A 83 -7.21 29.66 16.17
CA GLN A 83 -7.58 30.87 15.42
C GLN A 83 -8.11 30.54 14.00
N GLY A 84 -8.14 29.25 13.64
CA GLY A 84 -8.57 28.81 12.32
C GLY A 84 -10.06 29.06 12.09
N LYS A 85 -10.41 29.74 10.99
CA LYS A 85 -11.80 29.84 10.52
C LYS A 85 -12.27 28.46 10.06
N LEU A 86 -13.07 27.78 10.89
CA LEU A 86 -13.59 26.42 10.65
C LEU A 86 -14.31 26.29 9.30
N ASP A 87 -14.97 27.35 8.84
CA ASP A 87 -15.76 27.38 7.60
C ASP A 87 -14.93 27.19 6.32
N LYS A 88 -13.59 27.31 6.40
CA LYS A 88 -12.68 27.17 5.24
C LYS A 88 -11.66 26.05 5.38
N ILE A 89 -11.63 25.33 6.51
CA ILE A 89 -10.59 24.35 6.80
C ILE A 89 -11.04 22.94 6.37
N ASN A 90 -10.25 22.33 5.48
CA ASN A 90 -10.26 20.88 5.32
C ASN A 90 -9.56 20.26 6.55
N VAL A 91 -10.36 19.76 7.50
CA VAL A 91 -9.87 19.21 8.78
C VAL A 91 -8.94 18.01 8.58
N SER A 92 -9.18 17.17 7.57
CA SER A 92 -8.30 16.04 7.25
C SER A 92 -6.91 16.54 6.81
N ASN A 93 -6.84 17.56 5.95
CA ASN A 93 -5.58 18.15 5.52
C ASN A 93 -4.85 18.84 6.67
N TRP A 94 -5.57 19.61 7.50
CA TRP A 94 -5.00 20.23 8.69
C TRP A 94 -4.43 19.19 9.65
N LYS A 95 -5.20 18.13 9.97
CA LYS A 95 -4.78 17.01 10.80
C LYS A 95 -3.51 16.35 10.25
N ASN A 96 -3.50 16.00 8.97
CA ASN A 96 -2.36 15.33 8.32
C ASN A 96 -1.11 16.22 8.33
N ASN A 97 -1.26 17.52 8.08
CA ASN A 97 -0.16 18.47 8.11
C ASN A 97 0.39 18.65 9.52
N LEU A 98 -0.47 18.79 10.52
CA LEU A 98 -0.08 18.90 11.93
C LEU A 98 0.70 17.66 12.36
N GLN A 99 0.16 16.46 12.13
CA GLN A 99 0.86 15.21 12.40
C GLN A 99 2.23 15.17 11.69
N LYS A 100 2.28 15.47 10.39
CA LYS A 100 3.52 15.45 9.60
C LYS A 100 4.57 16.40 10.17
N GLN A 101 4.18 17.62 10.55
CA GLN A 101 5.08 18.61 11.13
C GLN A 101 5.57 18.19 12.51
N THR A 102 4.68 17.73 13.38
CA THR A 102 5.03 17.24 14.72
C THR A 102 6.02 16.08 14.64
N PHE A 103 5.71 15.03 13.89
CA PHE A 103 6.61 13.88 13.78
C PHE A 103 7.93 14.24 13.09
N LYS A 104 7.91 15.11 12.08
CA LYS A 104 9.16 15.60 11.47
C LYS A 104 10.06 16.31 12.49
N ALA A 105 9.49 17.09 13.41
CA ALA A 105 10.25 17.79 14.45
C ALA A 105 10.80 16.83 15.51
N ILE A 106 10.05 15.79 15.88
CA ILE A 106 10.45 14.81 16.90
C ILE A 106 11.49 13.81 16.38
N LEU A 107 11.40 13.41 15.11
CA LEU A 107 12.25 12.39 14.50
C LEU A 107 13.64 12.95 14.15
N THR A 108 14.42 13.25 15.18
CA THR A 108 15.81 13.68 15.10
C THR A 108 16.73 12.53 14.66
N ASP A 109 17.98 12.85 14.30
CA ASP A 109 18.98 11.83 13.95
C ASP A 109 19.17 10.82 15.10
N GLU A 110 19.09 11.29 16.35
CA GLU A 110 19.21 10.46 17.55
C GLU A 110 18.00 9.54 17.72
N ARG A 111 16.77 10.05 17.54
CA ARG A 111 15.56 9.21 17.59
C ARG A 111 15.58 8.13 16.51
N LEU A 112 16.03 8.47 15.30
CA LEU A 112 16.19 7.49 14.22
C LEU A 112 17.27 6.44 14.53
N LYS A 113 18.37 6.85 15.18
CA LYS A 113 19.39 5.91 15.68
C LYS A 113 18.81 4.94 16.71
N GLN A 114 18.08 5.44 17.70
CA GLN A 114 17.43 4.62 18.72
C GLN A 114 16.44 3.62 18.10
N LEU A 115 15.61 4.06 17.15
CA LEU A 115 14.71 3.17 16.40
C LEU A 115 15.48 2.10 15.60
N GLY A 116 16.60 2.48 14.97
CA GLY A 116 17.47 1.55 14.26
C GLY A 116 18.05 0.47 15.18
N LEU A 117 18.52 0.87 16.36
CA LEU A 117 19.07 -0.04 17.37
C LEU A 117 17.99 -0.98 17.95
N GLU A 118 16.78 -0.49 18.20
CA GLU A 118 15.67 -1.35 18.64
C GLU A 118 15.28 -2.37 17.56
N ALA A 119 15.26 -1.98 16.29
CA ALA A 119 15.05 -2.92 15.19
C ALA A 119 16.18 -3.94 15.05
N GLN A 120 17.43 -3.54 15.33
CA GLN A 120 18.60 -4.43 15.31
C GLN A 120 18.54 -5.49 16.44
N LYS A 121 18.13 -5.09 17.65
CA LYS A 121 18.00 -5.98 18.81
C LYS A 121 16.88 -7.01 18.67
N ALA A 122 15.86 -6.71 17.87
CA ALA A 122 14.72 -7.60 17.68
C ALA A 122 15.16 -8.93 17.02
N PRO A 123 14.70 -10.10 17.54
CA PRO A 123 15.12 -11.40 17.04
C PRO A 123 14.86 -11.56 15.53
N PRO A 124 15.79 -12.16 14.76
CA PRO A 124 15.56 -12.45 13.34
C PRO A 124 14.25 -13.21 13.11
N GLN A 125 13.54 -12.87 12.03
CA GLN A 125 12.27 -13.50 11.63
C GLN A 125 11.10 -13.39 12.63
N SER A 126 11.22 -12.56 13.68
CA SER A 126 10.11 -12.31 14.61
C SER A 126 9.13 -11.25 14.08
N GLU A 127 7.86 -11.34 14.49
CA GLU A 127 6.86 -10.29 14.24
C GLU A 127 7.29 -8.94 14.82
N LEU A 128 7.97 -8.98 15.97
CA LEU A 128 8.56 -7.81 16.61
C LEU A 128 9.57 -7.11 15.71
N ARG A 129 10.43 -7.88 15.01
CA ARG A 129 11.40 -7.32 14.06
C ARG A 129 10.70 -6.70 12.85
N SER A 130 9.70 -7.38 12.29
CA SER A 130 8.89 -6.85 11.19
C SER A 130 8.18 -5.54 11.58
N TYR A 131 7.62 -5.49 12.79
CA TYR A 131 7.05 -4.28 13.37
C TYR A 131 8.10 -3.17 13.50
N ALA A 132 9.22 -3.45 14.17
CA ALA A 132 10.26 -2.46 14.44
C ALA A 132 10.86 -1.87 13.15
N LEU A 133 11.11 -2.72 12.14
CA LEU A 133 11.55 -2.30 10.81
C LEU A 133 10.50 -1.47 10.09
N THR A 134 9.22 -1.86 10.14
CA THR A 134 8.13 -1.08 9.53
C THR A 134 8.04 0.32 10.14
N GLU A 135 8.10 0.42 11.46
CA GLU A 135 8.06 1.70 12.16
C GLU A 135 9.32 2.54 11.87
N LEU A 136 10.49 1.91 11.77
CA LEU A 136 11.74 2.57 11.37
C LEU A 136 11.64 3.16 9.95
N ILE A 137 11.16 2.41 8.96
CA ILE A 137 11.01 2.91 7.58
C ILE A 137 10.03 4.10 7.55
N ARG A 138 8.90 4.01 8.26
CA ARG A 138 7.96 5.14 8.37
C ARG A 138 8.61 6.35 9.04
N ALA A 139 9.42 6.14 10.07
CA ALA A 139 10.17 7.20 10.73
C ALA A 139 11.11 7.92 9.75
N ILE A 140 11.87 7.16 8.97
CA ILE A 140 12.79 7.70 7.96
C ILE A 140 12.01 8.54 6.95
N GLN A 141 10.89 8.02 6.42
CA GLN A 141 10.04 8.75 5.47
C GLN A 141 9.47 10.05 6.06
N LEU A 142 8.90 9.99 7.27
CA LEU A 142 8.29 11.15 7.94
C LEU A 142 9.32 12.21 8.34
N SER A 143 10.53 11.81 8.71
CA SER A 143 11.61 12.73 9.07
C SER A 143 12.03 13.65 7.92
N GLY A 144 11.83 13.20 6.67
CA GLY A 144 12.25 13.93 5.47
C GLY A 144 13.77 14.12 5.37
N LYS A 145 14.56 13.26 6.03
CA LYS A 145 16.04 13.33 6.09
C LYS A 145 16.77 12.57 4.98
N LEU A 146 16.05 11.95 4.05
CA LEU A 146 16.65 11.31 2.88
C LEU A 146 17.29 12.36 1.99
N CYS A 147 18.55 12.13 1.61
CA CYS A 147 19.26 13.02 0.69
C CYS A 147 18.73 12.87 -0.74
N ARG A 148 18.92 13.89 -1.56
CA ARG A 148 18.62 13.88 -3.00
C ARG A 148 19.87 14.23 -3.79
N PRO A 149 20.81 13.29 -3.97
CA PRO A 149 22.06 13.56 -4.65
C PRO A 149 21.86 13.63 -6.17
N TYR A 150 22.79 14.27 -6.88
CA TYR A 150 22.88 14.30 -8.36
C TYR A 150 21.68 14.91 -9.11
N GLN A 151 20.86 15.76 -8.48
CA GLN A 151 19.66 16.33 -9.11
C GLN A 151 19.94 17.06 -10.42
N GLU A 152 21.03 17.81 -10.49
CA GLU A 152 21.40 18.61 -11.67
C GLU A 152 21.93 17.76 -12.84
N THR A 153 22.27 16.49 -12.58
CA THR A 153 22.83 15.58 -13.59
C THR A 153 21.76 14.92 -14.45
N PHE A 154 20.48 15.00 -14.07
CA PHE A 154 19.39 14.28 -14.72
C PHE A 154 18.22 15.20 -15.07
N ALA A 155 17.48 14.85 -16.11
CA ALA A 155 16.20 15.50 -16.39
C ALA A 155 15.23 15.29 -15.19
N PRO A 156 14.48 16.31 -14.75
CA PRO A 156 13.72 16.24 -13.48
C PRO A 156 12.76 15.06 -13.35
N LYS A 157 12.01 14.73 -14.42
CA LYS A 157 11.07 13.60 -14.42
C LYS A 157 11.80 12.25 -14.34
N PHE A 158 12.91 12.12 -15.05
CA PHE A 158 13.71 10.90 -15.06
C PHE A 158 14.40 10.69 -13.71
N TYR A 159 14.92 11.76 -13.11
CA TYR A 159 15.48 11.73 -11.77
C TYR A 159 14.47 11.19 -10.75
N GLN A 160 13.23 11.66 -10.79
CA GLN A 160 12.20 11.25 -9.84
C GLN A 160 11.93 9.74 -9.90
N LEU A 161 11.88 9.15 -11.10
CA LEU A 161 11.73 7.70 -11.28
C LEU A 161 12.92 6.92 -10.70
N LEU A 162 14.15 7.33 -11.05
CA LEU A 162 15.37 6.71 -10.51
C LEU A 162 15.44 6.81 -8.98
N TYR A 163 15.03 7.96 -8.45
CA TYR A 163 15.04 8.25 -7.03
C TYR A 163 14.03 7.37 -6.27
N GLU A 164 12.80 7.24 -6.78
CA GLU A 164 11.78 6.37 -6.18
C GLU A 164 12.24 4.92 -6.11
N GLU A 165 12.80 4.39 -7.21
CA GLU A 165 13.38 3.05 -7.27
C GLU A 165 14.54 2.90 -6.27
N ALA A 166 15.46 3.87 -6.24
CA ALA A 166 16.60 3.85 -5.34
C ALA A 166 16.19 3.89 -3.86
N VAL A 167 15.11 4.61 -3.53
CA VAL A 167 14.53 4.61 -2.18
C VAL A 167 14.01 3.23 -1.80
N VAL A 168 13.28 2.55 -2.69
CA VAL A 168 12.79 1.17 -2.45
C VAL A 168 13.95 0.20 -2.22
N ILE A 169 14.99 0.26 -3.07
CA ILE A 169 16.21 -0.54 -2.92
C ILE A 169 16.89 -0.25 -1.57
N THR A 170 16.96 1.02 -1.18
CA THR A 170 17.57 1.44 0.08
C THR A 170 16.79 0.92 1.29
N PHE A 171 15.47 1.02 1.28
CA PHE A 171 14.65 0.50 2.38
C PHE A 171 14.71 -1.01 2.48
N THR A 172 14.72 -1.70 1.34
CA THR A 172 14.96 -3.15 1.30
C THR A 172 16.29 -3.50 1.94
N TYR A 173 17.36 -2.79 1.59
CA TYR A 173 18.67 -2.96 2.21
C TYR A 173 18.64 -2.72 3.72
N VAL A 174 18.01 -1.63 4.18
CA VAL A 174 17.89 -1.35 5.62
C VAL A 174 17.17 -2.49 6.34
N CYS A 175 16.08 -3.03 5.78
CA CYS A 175 15.35 -4.14 6.38
C CYS A 175 16.16 -5.44 6.43
N LEU A 176 16.90 -5.74 5.37
CA LEU A 176 17.68 -6.98 5.25
C LEU A 176 19.01 -6.93 5.99
N HIS A 177 19.56 -5.74 6.22
CA HIS A 177 20.93 -5.54 6.70
C HIS A 177 21.03 -4.61 7.92
N ILE A 178 19.96 -4.49 8.71
CA ILE A 178 19.97 -3.66 9.92
C ILE A 178 21.01 -4.15 10.94
N GLU A 179 21.35 -5.45 10.94
CA GLU A 179 22.42 -6.02 11.76
C GLU A 179 23.82 -5.51 11.40
N LEU A 180 24.04 -5.05 10.17
CA LEU A 180 25.30 -4.47 9.72
C LEU A 180 25.45 -2.99 10.11
N TYR A 181 24.42 -2.38 10.69
CA TYR A 181 24.50 -1.01 11.17
C TYR A 181 25.42 -0.94 12.40
N ASP A 182 26.45 -0.10 12.29
CA ASP A 182 27.39 0.22 13.36
C ASP A 182 27.10 1.65 13.88
N PRO A 183 26.66 1.83 15.14
CA PRO A 183 26.32 3.12 15.71
C PRO A 183 27.51 4.05 15.96
N GLU A 184 28.75 3.55 15.92
CA GLU A 184 29.97 4.35 16.09
C GLU A 184 30.54 4.84 14.76
N ARG A 185 30.13 4.23 13.64
CA ARG A 185 30.58 4.59 12.29
C ARG A 185 29.88 5.86 11.79
N GLY A 186 30.57 6.64 10.96
CA GLY A 186 29.96 7.73 10.18
C GLY A 186 29.40 8.89 11.03
N LYS A 187 30.19 9.39 11.99
CA LYS A 187 29.80 10.42 12.98
C LYS A 187 28.64 10.00 13.88
N GLY A 188 28.39 8.70 13.98
CA GLY A 188 27.36 8.10 14.82
C GLY A 188 25.91 8.43 14.44
N LYS A 189 25.66 8.92 13.22
CA LYS A 189 24.32 9.26 12.73
C LYS A 189 23.75 8.15 11.86
N PHE A 190 22.60 7.61 12.24
CA PHE A 190 21.90 6.57 11.47
C PHE A 190 21.61 6.99 10.02
N MET A 191 21.13 8.22 9.81
CA MET A 191 20.80 8.70 8.46
C MET A 191 22.01 8.82 7.52
N ASN A 192 23.24 8.91 8.04
CA ASN A 192 24.43 8.89 7.17
C ASN A 192 24.61 7.52 6.50
N TRP A 193 24.35 6.45 7.25
CA TRP A 193 24.40 5.09 6.73
C TRP A 193 23.31 4.85 5.68
N VAL A 194 22.08 5.28 5.97
CA VAL A 194 20.95 5.20 5.02
C VAL A 194 21.21 6.02 3.76
N ASN A 195 21.65 7.27 3.90
CA ASN A 195 21.91 8.16 2.77
C ASN A 195 23.12 7.72 1.93
N PHE A 196 24.14 7.12 2.55
CA PHE A 196 25.24 6.51 1.82
C PHE A 196 24.74 5.34 0.94
N ARG A 197 23.87 4.47 1.48
CA ARG A 197 23.26 3.40 0.69
C ARG A 197 22.40 3.96 -0.45
N LEU A 198 21.62 5.00 -0.20
CA LEU A 198 20.77 5.66 -1.20
C LEU A 198 21.58 6.25 -2.34
N GLU A 199 22.71 6.90 -2.04
CA GLU A 199 23.60 7.42 -3.07
C GLU A 199 24.11 6.32 -4.00
N LYS A 200 24.50 5.16 -3.44
CA LYS A 200 24.89 3.98 -4.23
C LYS A 200 23.73 3.40 -5.02
N ALA A 201 22.54 3.34 -4.43
CA ALA A 201 21.34 2.83 -5.10
C ALA A 201 20.98 3.67 -6.34
N ILE A 202 21.11 5.00 -6.28
CA ILE A 202 20.87 5.89 -7.44
C ILE A 202 21.84 5.59 -8.58
N ILE A 203 23.12 5.36 -8.26
CA ILE A 203 24.13 4.98 -9.26
C ILE A 203 23.82 3.60 -9.86
N GLU A 204 23.40 2.64 -9.04
CA GLU A 204 22.95 1.31 -9.48
C GLU A 204 21.75 1.41 -10.43
N CYS A 205 20.71 2.17 -10.07
CA CYS A 205 19.53 2.38 -10.92
C CYS A 205 19.91 2.98 -12.27
N ARG A 206 20.79 3.99 -12.26
CA ARG A 206 21.29 4.59 -13.51
C ARG A 206 22.04 3.58 -14.37
N ARG A 207 22.94 2.78 -13.78
CA ARG A 207 23.68 1.75 -14.51
C ARG A 207 22.73 0.73 -15.12
N LYS A 208 21.81 0.18 -14.34
CA LYS A 208 20.79 -0.75 -14.83
C LYS A 208 19.99 -0.15 -15.99
N PHE A 209 19.60 1.12 -15.89
CA PHE A 209 18.87 1.79 -16.96
C PHE A 209 19.73 1.97 -18.22
N ASN A 210 20.98 2.38 -18.07
CA ASN A 210 21.92 2.51 -19.19
C ASN A 210 22.24 1.15 -19.82
N ASP A 211 22.42 0.11 -19.01
CA ASP A 211 22.70 -1.25 -19.48
C ASP A 211 21.51 -1.80 -20.28
N SER A 212 20.28 -1.57 -19.79
CA SER A 212 19.05 -1.87 -20.53
C SER A 212 18.87 -1.07 -21.83
N GLN A 213 19.46 0.14 -21.93
CA GLN A 213 19.51 0.92 -23.17
C GLN A 213 20.71 0.59 -24.07
N SER A 214 21.74 -0.06 -23.53
CA SER A 214 22.92 -0.54 -24.26
C SER A 214 22.71 -1.91 -24.90
N ILE A 215 21.61 -2.60 -24.55
CA ILE A 215 20.99 -3.56 -25.45
C ILE A 215 20.51 -2.72 -26.63
N GLU A 216 21.31 -2.70 -27.70
CA GLU A 216 21.09 -1.92 -28.92
C GLU A 216 19.59 -1.84 -29.21
N LEU A 217 19.04 -0.62 -29.12
CA LEU A 217 17.70 -0.35 -29.65
C LEU A 217 17.72 -0.86 -31.10
N PRO A 218 16.92 -1.89 -31.44
CA PRO A 218 16.94 -2.44 -32.78
C PRO A 218 16.71 -1.30 -33.76
N ASN A 219 17.52 -1.22 -34.82
CA ASN A 219 17.27 -0.27 -35.88
C ASN A 219 15.85 -0.54 -36.43
N LEU A 220 15.15 0.46 -36.98
CA LEU A 220 13.76 0.26 -37.43
C LEU A 220 13.64 -0.90 -38.46
N LYS A 221 14.74 -1.21 -39.16
CA LYS A 221 14.89 -2.35 -40.08
C LYS A 221 15.09 -3.70 -39.37
N ASP A 222 15.67 -3.71 -38.18
CA ASP A 222 15.84 -4.91 -37.37
C ASP A 222 14.51 -5.31 -36.71
N LEU A 223 13.63 -4.35 -36.39
CA LEU A 223 12.27 -4.60 -35.89
C LEU A 223 11.39 -5.41 -36.86
N GLU A 224 11.61 -5.30 -38.17
CA GLU A 224 10.91 -6.09 -39.19
C GLU A 224 11.42 -7.55 -39.26
N THR A 225 12.57 -7.84 -38.63
CA THR A 225 13.25 -9.15 -38.67
C THR A 225 13.28 -9.82 -37.28
N ILE A 226 12.73 -9.19 -36.24
CA ILE A 226 12.57 -9.83 -34.94
C ILE A 226 11.54 -10.96 -35.10
N ASN A 227 12.02 -12.21 -35.09
CA ASN A 227 11.18 -13.32 -34.66
C ASN A 227 10.68 -12.94 -33.27
N GLN A 228 9.39 -12.56 -33.19
CA GLN A 228 8.75 -12.29 -31.92
C GLN A 228 9.11 -13.46 -31.00
N PRO A 229 9.61 -13.20 -29.76
CA PRO A 229 9.68 -14.28 -28.80
C PRO A 229 8.28 -14.89 -28.80
N GLU A 230 8.18 -16.20 -29.05
CA GLU A 230 6.90 -16.89 -29.03
C GLU A 230 6.17 -16.36 -27.81
N ILE A 231 5.07 -15.64 -28.05
CA ILE A 231 4.23 -15.13 -26.99
C ILE A 231 3.82 -16.41 -26.29
N THR A 232 4.48 -16.80 -25.20
CA THR A 232 4.01 -17.87 -24.34
C THR A 232 2.65 -17.36 -23.91
N PRO A 233 1.55 -17.87 -24.51
CA PRO A 233 0.29 -17.19 -24.34
C PRO A 233 -0.06 -17.36 -22.87
N LEU A 234 -0.65 -16.33 -22.28
CA LEU A 234 -1.11 -16.45 -20.89
C LEU A 234 -1.94 -17.73 -20.80
N LEU A 235 -1.80 -18.49 -19.72
CA LEU A 235 -2.53 -19.77 -19.56
C LEU A 235 -4.04 -19.59 -19.82
N SER A 236 -4.58 -18.41 -19.52
CA SER A 236 -5.95 -18.01 -19.85
C SER A 236 -6.24 -17.90 -21.35
N GLU A 237 -5.31 -17.42 -22.17
CA GLU A 237 -5.44 -17.32 -23.63
C GLU A 237 -5.31 -18.70 -24.29
N LEU A 238 -4.37 -19.54 -23.82
CA LEU A 238 -4.28 -20.94 -24.23
C LEU A 238 -5.57 -21.71 -23.90
N LEU A 239 -6.09 -21.52 -22.69
CA LEU A 239 -7.33 -22.14 -22.25
C LEU A 239 -8.55 -21.63 -23.03
N TYR A 240 -8.60 -20.32 -23.32
CA TYR A 240 -9.63 -19.73 -24.16
C TYR A 240 -9.64 -20.35 -25.56
N ARG A 241 -8.48 -20.40 -26.22
CA ARG A 241 -8.33 -21.00 -27.55
C ARG A 241 -8.65 -22.49 -27.54
N TYR A 242 -8.21 -23.23 -26.53
CA TYR A 242 -8.50 -24.66 -26.40
C TYR A 242 -10.01 -24.95 -26.27
N ILE A 243 -10.73 -24.11 -25.51
CA ILE A 243 -12.18 -24.20 -25.39
C ILE A 243 -12.88 -23.72 -26.68
N GLU A 244 -12.33 -22.72 -27.36
CA GLU A 244 -12.87 -22.17 -28.61
C GLU A 244 -12.72 -23.15 -29.78
N GLU A 245 -11.53 -23.73 -29.97
CA GLU A 245 -11.22 -24.68 -31.04
C GLU A 245 -11.98 -26.01 -30.87
N ASP A 246 -12.24 -26.44 -29.62
CA ASP A 246 -13.04 -27.62 -29.25
C ASP A 246 -12.85 -28.82 -30.18
N VAL A 247 -11.58 -29.14 -30.46
CA VAL A 247 -11.14 -30.05 -31.55
C VAL A 247 -11.80 -31.44 -31.48
N ASN A 248 -12.19 -31.87 -30.27
CA ASN A 248 -12.86 -33.15 -30.01
C ASN A 248 -14.34 -33.02 -29.61
N GLN A 249 -14.92 -31.83 -29.72
CA GLN A 249 -16.29 -31.50 -29.31
C GLN A 249 -16.63 -31.84 -27.84
N VAL A 250 -15.61 -31.97 -26.99
CA VAL A 250 -15.77 -32.40 -25.60
C VAL A 250 -16.48 -31.31 -24.79
N PHE A 251 -16.26 -30.03 -25.12
CA PHE A 251 -16.84 -28.89 -24.41
C PHE A 251 -18.25 -28.56 -24.90
N SER A 252 -18.53 -28.73 -26.19
CA SER A 252 -19.87 -28.54 -26.77
C SER A 252 -20.84 -29.68 -26.46
N GLN A 253 -20.36 -30.91 -26.24
CA GLN A 253 -21.19 -32.05 -25.86
C GLN A 253 -21.69 -32.01 -24.41
N ILE A 254 -21.01 -31.30 -23.52
CA ILE A 254 -21.48 -31.11 -22.14
C ILE A 254 -22.45 -29.94 -22.13
N HIS A 255 -23.74 -30.26 -22.06
CA HIS A 255 -24.80 -29.26 -22.09
C HIS A 255 -25.84 -29.48 -21.01
N ILE A 256 -26.62 -28.43 -20.73
CA ILE A 256 -27.74 -28.51 -19.79
C ILE A 256 -28.83 -29.40 -20.41
N ARG A 257 -29.53 -30.19 -19.58
CA ARG A 257 -30.51 -31.19 -20.04
C ARG A 257 -31.56 -30.52 -20.96
N ASN A 258 -31.78 -31.11 -22.14
CA ASN A 258 -32.67 -30.61 -23.20
C ASN A 258 -32.30 -29.22 -23.78
N ARG A 259 -31.05 -28.76 -23.57
CA ARG A 259 -30.56 -27.45 -24.02
C ARG A 259 -29.13 -27.57 -24.59
N PRO A 260 -28.97 -28.05 -25.83
CA PRO A 260 -27.66 -28.15 -26.49
C PRO A 260 -27.05 -26.78 -26.85
N ASP A 261 -27.88 -25.75 -26.91
CA ASP A 261 -27.54 -24.33 -27.03
C ASP A 261 -26.75 -23.84 -25.79
N ALA A 262 -27.15 -24.24 -24.58
CA ALA A 262 -26.49 -23.90 -23.33
C ALA A 262 -25.41 -24.94 -22.95
N ASN A 263 -24.40 -25.07 -23.79
CA ASN A 263 -23.25 -25.96 -23.57
C ASN A 263 -22.10 -25.28 -22.82
N PHE A 264 -21.18 -26.09 -22.28
CA PHE A 264 -20.07 -25.61 -21.47
C PHE A 264 -19.17 -24.65 -22.24
N ARG A 265 -18.90 -24.91 -23.53
CA ARG A 265 -18.14 -24.02 -24.41
C ARG A 265 -18.75 -22.62 -24.46
N ALA A 266 -20.03 -22.50 -24.77
CA ALA A 266 -20.71 -21.22 -24.89
C ALA A 266 -20.71 -20.42 -23.58
N ILE A 267 -20.95 -21.10 -22.45
CA ILE A 267 -20.99 -20.48 -21.12
C ILE A 267 -19.57 -20.08 -20.65
N ALA A 268 -18.57 -20.92 -20.90
CA ALA A 268 -17.19 -20.63 -20.54
C ALA A 268 -16.62 -19.45 -21.34
N LEU A 269 -16.84 -19.40 -22.65
CA LEU A 269 -16.41 -18.28 -23.50
C LEU A 269 -17.07 -16.97 -23.08
N ALA A 270 -18.37 -16.98 -22.74
CA ALA A 270 -19.03 -15.78 -22.22
C ALA A 270 -18.42 -15.31 -20.88
N ARG A 271 -18.02 -16.24 -20.00
CA ARG A 271 -17.32 -15.88 -18.75
C ARG A 271 -15.92 -15.31 -19.00
N PHE A 272 -15.17 -15.83 -19.97
CA PHE A 272 -13.87 -15.28 -20.35
C PHE A 272 -13.99 -13.89 -20.99
N ASN A 273 -15.08 -13.63 -21.72
CA ASN A 273 -15.38 -12.33 -22.33
C ASN A 273 -15.98 -11.30 -21.34
N GLY A 274 -15.99 -11.61 -20.04
CA GLY A 274 -16.34 -10.67 -18.97
C GLY A 274 -17.82 -10.57 -18.63
N TYR A 275 -18.69 -11.39 -19.25
CA TYR A 275 -20.13 -11.38 -18.93
C TYR A 275 -20.40 -11.92 -17.51
N SER A 276 -21.32 -11.25 -16.81
CA SER A 276 -21.83 -11.65 -15.50
C SER A 276 -22.73 -12.89 -15.59
N TRP A 277 -22.97 -13.54 -14.46
CA TRP A 277 -23.83 -14.72 -14.43
C TRP A 277 -25.28 -14.39 -14.76
N GLU A 278 -25.72 -13.19 -14.39
CA GLU A 278 -27.04 -12.63 -14.63
C GLU A 278 -27.29 -12.43 -16.12
N GLU A 279 -26.34 -11.81 -16.84
CA GLU A 279 -26.42 -11.59 -18.29
C GLU A 279 -26.41 -12.91 -19.08
N ILE A 280 -25.57 -13.87 -18.68
CA ILE A 280 -25.52 -15.19 -19.33
C ILE A 280 -26.82 -15.96 -19.06
N ALA A 281 -27.34 -15.89 -17.84
CA ALA A 281 -28.60 -16.53 -17.47
C ALA A 281 -29.79 -15.96 -18.25
N GLU A 282 -29.82 -14.65 -18.46
CA GLU A 282 -30.81 -13.97 -19.30
C GLU A 282 -30.72 -14.40 -20.77
N ASN A 283 -29.50 -14.42 -21.33
CA ASN A 283 -29.26 -14.83 -22.72
C ASN A 283 -29.70 -16.28 -23.00
N PHE A 284 -29.52 -17.18 -22.05
CA PHE A 284 -29.94 -18.59 -22.18
C PHE A 284 -31.34 -18.88 -21.61
N GLN A 285 -32.04 -17.86 -21.06
CA GLN A 285 -33.33 -18.01 -20.37
C GLN A 285 -33.29 -19.08 -19.25
N LEU A 286 -32.22 -19.06 -18.46
CA LEU A 286 -31.99 -19.98 -17.35
C LEU A 286 -31.93 -19.20 -16.03
N THR A 287 -32.06 -19.91 -14.90
CA THR A 287 -31.78 -19.29 -13.60
C THR A 287 -30.27 -19.28 -13.35
N VAL A 288 -29.76 -18.21 -12.74
CA VAL A 288 -28.35 -18.09 -12.30
C VAL A 288 -27.93 -19.32 -11.47
N SER A 289 -28.83 -19.82 -10.62
CA SER A 289 -28.59 -21.01 -9.80
C SER A 289 -28.37 -22.30 -10.62
N THR A 290 -29.10 -22.47 -11.72
CA THR A 290 -28.97 -23.62 -12.62
C THR A 290 -27.68 -23.51 -13.43
N LEU A 291 -27.39 -22.31 -13.92
CA LEU A 291 -26.23 -22.00 -14.75
C LEU A 291 -24.91 -22.15 -13.97
N SER A 292 -24.83 -21.57 -12.78
CA SER A 292 -23.65 -21.63 -11.91
C SER A 292 -23.35 -23.07 -11.47
N ARG A 293 -24.39 -23.82 -11.06
CA ARG A 293 -24.24 -25.21 -10.61
C ARG A 293 -23.85 -26.14 -11.76
N PHE A 294 -24.38 -25.91 -12.96
CA PHE A 294 -23.94 -26.61 -14.16
C PHE A 294 -22.47 -26.33 -14.46
N TYR A 295 -22.08 -25.06 -14.50
CA TYR A 295 -20.70 -24.66 -14.79
C TYR A 295 -19.70 -25.27 -13.80
N GLN A 296 -19.98 -25.19 -12.50
CA GLN A 296 -19.10 -25.76 -11.47
C GLN A 296 -18.93 -27.28 -11.61
N ARG A 297 -20.01 -28.01 -11.89
CA ARG A 297 -19.96 -29.47 -12.10
C ARG A 297 -19.21 -29.83 -13.37
N SER A 298 -19.40 -29.05 -14.44
CA SER A 298 -18.69 -29.25 -15.71
C SER A 298 -17.19 -28.97 -15.56
N CYS A 299 -16.79 -27.93 -14.82
CA CYS A 299 -15.39 -27.68 -14.47
C CYS A 299 -14.75 -28.84 -13.72
N GLN A 300 -15.47 -29.45 -12.75
CA GLN A 300 -14.96 -30.61 -12.02
C GLN A 300 -14.77 -31.84 -12.92
N LYS A 301 -15.68 -32.04 -13.88
CA LYS A 301 -15.62 -33.14 -14.84
C LYS A 301 -14.49 -32.96 -15.87
N LEU A 302 -14.20 -31.73 -16.26
CA LEU A 302 -13.20 -31.37 -17.28
C LEU A 302 -11.81 -31.06 -16.70
N ALA A 303 -11.71 -30.81 -15.39
CA ALA A 303 -10.44 -30.59 -14.69
C ALA A 303 -9.36 -31.67 -14.95
N PRO A 304 -9.64 -32.99 -14.97
CA PRO A 304 -8.60 -33.98 -15.26
C PRO A 304 -8.09 -33.91 -16.71
N LEU A 305 -8.97 -33.63 -17.68
CA LEU A 305 -8.60 -33.46 -19.09
C LEU A 305 -7.71 -32.23 -19.28
N LEU A 306 -8.09 -31.09 -18.69
CA LEU A 306 -7.30 -29.86 -18.75
C LEU A 306 -5.94 -30.02 -18.05
N LYS A 307 -5.86 -30.76 -16.94
CA LYS A 307 -4.57 -31.03 -16.28
C LYS A 307 -3.63 -31.85 -17.15
N GLN A 308 -4.14 -32.83 -17.90
CA GLN A 308 -3.32 -33.67 -18.77
C GLN A 308 -2.75 -32.89 -19.95
N GLU A 309 -3.54 -31.99 -20.53
CA GLU A 309 -3.15 -31.18 -21.70
C GLU A 309 -2.20 -30.02 -21.35
N PHE A 310 -2.28 -29.47 -20.13
CA PHE A 310 -1.47 -28.31 -19.70
C PHE A 310 -0.35 -28.65 -18.69
N GLN A 311 -0.04 -29.93 -18.44
CA GLN A 311 1.11 -30.38 -17.62
C GLN A 311 2.25 -31.04 -18.43
N SER A 312 2.20 -31.05 -19.77
CA SER A 312 3.28 -31.56 -20.63
C SER A 312 4.24 -30.45 -21.06
#